data_AF-A0A2N5ZC05-F1
#
_entry.id   AF-A0A2N5ZC05-F1
#
_cell.length_a   1.000
_cell.length_b   1.000
_cell.length_c   1.000
_cell.angle_alpha   90.00
_cell.angle_beta   90.00
_cell.angle_gamma   90.00
#
_symmetry.space_group_name_H-M   'P 1'
#
loop_
_entity.id
_entity.type
_entity.pdbx_description
1 polymer ?
#
loop_
_entity_poly.entity_id
_entity_poly.type
_entity_poly.pdbx_seq_one_letter_code
_entity_poly.pdbx_strand_id
1 'polypeptide(L)'
;MASGIKVKKDKMRVILHTRTHLIQGEVYLYEESRLSDILNAESDKLYLPMTNIKMKQNGSDKETKKDFILVNKTTIELLYLDEKSKDASMAYTKQAKQSLNALNFDAAITDSKRALSIDEMNAEAHYILGIALGKKQLLDKALKEFELALECADKNSRIHMLAQDMINQIKI
;
A
#
# COMPACT_ATOMS: atom_id res chain seq x y z
N MET A 1 24.99 -27.02 -3.13
CA MET A 1 23.59 -26.74 -3.55
C MET A 1 23.19 -25.40 -2.93
N ALA A 2 23.09 -24.33 -3.72
CA ALA A 2 22.70 -23.03 -3.21
C ALA A 2 21.18 -23.02 -2.97
N SER A 3 20.75 -23.01 -1.70
CA SER A 3 19.36 -22.75 -1.36
C SER A 3 19.04 -21.32 -1.76
N GLY A 4 18.40 -21.14 -2.91
CA GLY A 4 17.96 -19.82 -3.37
C GLY A 4 17.00 -19.23 -2.35
N ILE A 5 17.45 -18.21 -1.63
CA ILE A 5 16.61 -17.42 -0.74
C ILE A 5 15.50 -16.85 -1.63
N LYS A 6 14.26 -17.35 -1.46
CA LYS A 6 13.08 -16.75 -2.12
C LYS A 6 12.87 -15.39 -1.47
N VAL A 7 13.40 -14.35 -2.08
CA VAL A 7 13.09 -12.99 -1.67
C VAL A 7 11.62 -12.73 -1.98
N LYS A 8 10.84 -12.41 -0.95
CA LYS A 8 9.43 -12.08 -1.09
C LYS A 8 9.29 -10.80 -1.91
N LYS A 9 8.37 -10.83 -2.86
CA LYS A 9 8.08 -9.68 -3.73
C LYS A 9 6.69 -9.18 -3.46
N ASP A 10 6.58 -7.89 -3.23
CA ASP A 10 5.30 -7.20 -3.14
C ASP A 10 4.90 -6.73 -4.53
N LYS A 11 3.62 -6.90 -4.81
CA LYS A 11 3.00 -6.47 -6.04
C LYS A 11 2.42 -5.08 -5.80
N MET A 12 2.70 -4.15 -6.70
CA MET A 12 2.18 -2.79 -6.60
C MET A 12 1.58 -2.33 -7.91
N ARG A 13 0.36 -1.81 -7.84
CA ARG A 13 -0.27 -1.12 -8.95
C ARG A 13 0.26 0.31 -9.05
N VAL A 14 0.71 0.65 -10.25
CA VAL A 14 1.37 1.91 -10.56
C VAL A 14 0.78 2.51 -11.82
N ILE A 15 0.91 3.82 -11.91
CA ILE A 15 0.65 4.58 -13.12
C ILE A 15 1.96 5.19 -13.58
N LEU A 16 2.23 5.03 -14.86
CA LEU A 16 3.46 5.41 -15.53
C LEU A 16 3.12 6.27 -16.74
N HIS A 17 3.78 7.43 -16.85
CA HIS A 17 3.74 8.26 -18.04
C HIS A 17 5.04 8.09 -18.83
N THR A 18 4.88 7.83 -20.12
CA THR A 18 5.94 7.97 -21.12
C THR A 18 5.58 9.10 -22.07
N ARG A 19 6.54 9.49 -22.93
CA ARG A 19 6.32 10.44 -24.04
C ARG A 19 5.07 10.14 -24.86
N THR A 20 4.76 8.87 -25.06
CA THR A 20 3.71 8.45 -26.01
C THR A 20 2.50 7.78 -25.35
N HIS A 21 2.61 7.32 -24.10
CA HIS A 21 1.56 6.53 -23.45
C HIS A 21 1.42 6.83 -21.96
N LEU A 22 0.17 6.77 -21.49
CA LEU A 22 -0.19 6.50 -20.11
C LEU A 22 -0.34 4.99 -19.93
N ILE A 23 0.35 4.41 -18.95
CA ILE A 23 0.36 2.99 -18.68
C ILE A 23 0.01 2.76 -17.21
N GLN A 24 -1.07 2.05 -16.95
CA GLN A 24 -1.46 1.55 -15.63
C GLN A 24 -1.23 0.04 -15.60
N GLY A 25 -0.65 -0.46 -14.53
CA GLY A 25 -0.37 -1.89 -14.39
C GLY A 25 0.35 -2.19 -13.09
N GLU A 26 0.94 -3.36 -13.00
CA GLU A 26 1.55 -3.83 -11.76
C GLU A 26 3.03 -4.09 -11.94
N VAL A 27 3.81 -3.69 -10.94
CA VAL A 27 5.24 -3.98 -10.80
C VAL A 27 5.47 -4.88 -9.60
N TYR A 28 6.54 -5.65 -9.64
CA TYR A 28 6.97 -6.48 -8.52
C TYR A 28 8.22 -5.88 -7.90
N LEU A 29 8.10 -5.49 -6.63
CA LEU A 29 9.19 -4.95 -5.83
C LEU A 29 9.66 -5.96 -4.80
N TYR A 30 10.90 -5.86 -4.36
CA TYR A 30 11.30 -6.57 -3.15
C TYR A 30 10.64 -5.93 -1.94
N GLU A 31 10.30 -6.76 -0.95
CA GLU A 31 9.78 -6.31 0.34
C GLU A 31 10.67 -5.18 0.89
N GLU A 32 10.06 -4.10 1.37
CA GLU A 32 10.71 -2.86 1.83
C GLU A 32 11.31 -1.91 0.75
N SER A 33 11.25 -2.25 -0.54
CA SER A 33 11.68 -1.32 -1.60
C SER A 33 10.70 -0.17 -1.78
N ARG A 34 11.21 1.03 -2.05
CA ARG A 34 10.41 2.18 -2.45
C ARG A 34 10.20 2.19 -3.95
N LEU A 35 9.11 2.79 -4.41
CA LEU A 35 8.87 3.01 -5.84
C LEU A 35 10.00 3.82 -6.49
N SER A 36 10.61 4.75 -5.76
CA SER A 36 11.79 5.51 -6.20
C SER A 36 12.98 4.62 -6.53
N ASP A 37 13.13 3.49 -5.83
CA ASP A 37 14.24 2.56 -6.02
C ASP A 37 14.13 1.85 -7.38
N ILE A 38 12.92 1.78 -7.97
CA ILE A 38 12.71 1.23 -9.32
C ILE A 38 13.47 2.02 -10.38
N LEU A 39 13.40 3.35 -10.28
CA LEU A 39 13.99 4.28 -11.24
C LEU A 39 15.48 4.44 -11.00
N ASN A 40 15.91 4.40 -9.73
CA ASN A 40 17.27 4.71 -9.32
C ASN A 40 18.18 3.50 -9.13
N ALA A 41 17.66 2.27 -9.17
CA ALA A 41 18.52 1.09 -9.06
C ALA A 41 19.57 1.10 -10.17
N GLU A 42 20.84 1.27 -9.78
CA GLU A 42 22.03 1.03 -10.59
C GLU A 42 22.07 -0.44 -11.02
N SER A 43 21.21 -0.79 -11.96
CA SER A 43 21.13 -2.13 -12.52
C SER A 43 21.23 -2.01 -14.02
N ASP A 44 21.99 -2.91 -14.63
CA ASP A 44 22.09 -3.11 -16.09
C ASP A 44 20.73 -3.39 -16.77
N LYS A 45 19.63 -3.46 -15.99
CA LYS A 45 18.28 -3.72 -16.45
C LYS A 45 17.59 -2.41 -16.85
N LEU A 46 17.77 -2.08 -18.12
CA LEU A 46 17.12 -0.96 -18.82
C LEU A 46 15.58 -1.05 -18.84
N TYR A 47 15.02 -2.24 -18.62
CA TYR A 47 13.58 -2.48 -18.73
C TYR A 47 12.93 -2.77 -17.38
N LEU A 48 11.75 -2.18 -17.18
CA LEU A 48 10.84 -2.45 -16.07
C LEU A 48 9.75 -3.43 -16.54
N PRO A 49 9.74 -4.68 -16.03
CA PRO A 49 8.65 -5.60 -16.32
C PRO A 49 7.37 -5.17 -15.60
N MET A 50 6.26 -5.16 -16.34
CA MET A 50 4.93 -4.85 -15.79
C MET A 50 3.90 -5.87 -16.26
N THR A 51 2.89 -6.14 -15.42
CA THR A 51 1.77 -7.05 -15.72
C THR A 51 0.39 -6.37 -15.58
N ASN A 52 -0.65 -7.02 -16.10
CA ASN A 52 -2.05 -6.57 -16.00
C ASN A 52 -2.25 -5.12 -16.48
N ILE A 53 -1.80 -4.87 -17.70
CA ILE A 53 -1.65 -3.54 -18.25
C ILE A 53 -2.97 -3.04 -18.83
N LYS A 54 -3.25 -1.77 -18.54
CA LYS A 54 -4.13 -0.89 -19.30
C LYS A 54 -3.31 0.29 -19.78
N MET A 55 -3.28 0.54 -21.08
CA MET A 55 -2.53 1.66 -21.64
C MET A 55 -3.33 2.41 -22.68
N LYS A 56 -3.09 3.71 -22.78
CA LYS A 56 -3.61 4.55 -23.85
C LYS A 56 -2.50 5.42 -24.42
N GLN A 57 -2.53 5.64 -25.71
CA GLN A 57 -1.63 6.60 -26.35
C GLN A 57 -2.04 8.01 -25.92
N ASN A 58 -1.06 8.88 -25.65
CA ASN A 58 -1.31 10.27 -25.28
C ASN A 58 -2.12 10.97 -26.39
N GLY A 59 -3.19 11.67 -26.02
CA GLY A 59 -4.12 12.30 -26.98
C GLY A 59 -5.18 11.37 -27.57
N SER A 60 -5.22 10.09 -27.13
CA SER A 60 -6.26 9.13 -27.52
C SER A 60 -6.96 8.57 -26.29
N ASP A 61 -8.28 8.36 -26.41
CA ASP A 61 -9.08 7.70 -25.37
C ASP A 61 -9.15 6.18 -25.55
N LYS A 62 -8.56 5.64 -26.62
CA LYS A 62 -8.58 4.20 -26.89
C LYS A 62 -7.64 3.47 -25.93
N GLU A 63 -8.22 2.73 -24.99
CA GLU A 63 -7.49 1.84 -24.09
C GLU A 63 -7.15 0.51 -24.77
N THR A 64 -5.93 0.03 -24.54
CA THR A 64 -5.45 -1.30 -24.91
C THR A 64 -5.04 -2.06 -23.65
N LYS A 65 -5.42 -3.33 -23.56
CA LYS A 65 -5.05 -4.22 -22.45
C LYS A 65 -3.97 -5.20 -22.89
N LYS A 66 -3.01 -5.49 -22.01
CA LYS A 66 -1.95 -6.49 -22.23
C LYS A 66 -1.63 -7.21 -20.92
N ASP A 67 -1.33 -8.50 -21.00
CA ASP A 67 -0.96 -9.26 -19.79
C ASP A 67 0.43 -8.88 -19.28
N PHE A 68 1.36 -8.56 -20.19
CA PHE A 68 2.74 -8.25 -19.87
C PHE A 68 3.37 -7.27 -20.86
N ILE A 69 4.22 -6.36 -20.37
CA ILE A 69 5.11 -5.51 -21.17
C ILE A 69 6.46 -5.31 -20.48
N LEU A 70 7.46 -4.94 -21.27
CA LEU A 70 8.71 -4.37 -20.81
C LEU A 70 8.72 -2.87 -21.13
N VAL A 71 8.80 -2.01 -20.10
CA VAL A 71 8.90 -0.56 -20.29
C VAL A 71 10.35 -0.13 -20.20
N ASN A 72 10.87 0.57 -21.21
CA ASN A 72 12.21 1.13 -21.13
C ASN A 72 12.24 2.26 -20.08
N LYS A 73 13.06 2.10 -19.03
CA LYS A 73 13.14 3.04 -17.92
C LYS A 73 13.52 4.45 -18.35
N THR A 74 14.31 4.61 -19.42
CA THR A 74 14.70 5.93 -19.92
C THR A 74 13.57 6.68 -20.63
N THR A 75 12.45 6.01 -20.90
CA THR A 75 11.26 6.61 -21.50
C THR A 75 10.21 7.02 -20.46
N ILE A 76 10.43 6.66 -19.19
CA ILE A 76 9.53 6.98 -18.08
C ILE A 76 9.77 8.42 -17.66
N GLU A 77 8.74 9.25 -17.81
CA GLU A 77 8.75 10.65 -17.38
C GLU A 77 8.17 10.80 -15.96
N LEU A 78 7.22 9.94 -15.59
CA LEU A 78 6.61 9.92 -14.27
C LEU A 78 6.19 8.50 -13.90
N LEU A 79 6.39 8.13 -12.64
CA LEU A 79 5.96 6.85 -12.06
C LEU A 79 5.44 7.08 -10.65
N TYR A 80 4.18 6.73 -10.40
CA TYR A 80 3.54 6.87 -9.09
C TYR A 80 2.63 5.67 -8.79
N LEU A 81 2.27 5.50 -7.53
CA LEU A 81 1.29 4.51 -7.11
C LEU A 81 -0.08 4.86 -7.67
N ASP A 82 -0.82 3.86 -8.11
CA ASP A 82 -2.24 4.04 -8.40
C ASP A 82 -2.98 4.23 -7.07
N GLU A 83 -3.27 5.49 -6.70
CA GLU A 83 -3.89 5.84 -5.42
C GLU A 83 -5.25 5.15 -5.20
N LYS A 84 -5.92 4.70 -6.26
CA LYS A 84 -7.20 3.99 -6.17
C LYS A 84 -7.04 2.48 -5.98
N SER A 85 -5.81 1.97 -5.90
CA SER A 85 -5.54 0.54 -5.78
C SER A 85 -5.43 0.10 -4.31
N LYS A 86 -5.79 -1.17 -4.02
CA LYS A 86 -5.57 -1.75 -2.68
C LYS A 86 -4.09 -1.70 -2.24
N ASP A 87 -3.16 -1.74 -3.19
CA ASP A 87 -1.73 -1.62 -2.89
C ASP A 87 -1.38 -0.23 -2.33
N ALA A 88 -2.08 0.82 -2.78
CA ALA A 88 -1.96 2.15 -2.18
C ALA A 88 -2.50 2.18 -0.75
N SER A 89 -3.60 1.47 -0.46
CA SER A 89 -4.09 1.30 0.92
C SER A 89 -3.01 0.67 1.80
N MET A 90 -2.40 -0.44 1.36
CA MET A 90 -1.32 -1.10 2.10
C MET A 90 -0.10 -0.20 2.30
N ALA A 91 0.27 0.59 1.29
CA ALA A 91 1.38 1.53 1.38
C ALA A 91 1.11 2.60 2.46
N TYR A 92 -0.10 3.18 2.50
CA TYR A 92 -0.48 4.12 3.55
C TYR A 92 -0.58 3.45 4.93
N THR A 93 -1.07 2.21 5.04
CA THR A 93 -1.04 1.44 6.30
C THR A 93 0.39 1.29 6.83
N LYS A 94 1.34 0.98 5.94
CA LYS A 94 2.75 0.84 6.30
C LYS A 94 3.35 2.17 6.76
N GLN A 95 3.05 3.27 6.08
CA GLN A 95 3.46 4.62 6.50
C GLN A 95 2.86 4.98 7.87
N ALA A 96 1.58 4.71 8.08
CA ALA A 96 0.90 4.95 9.35
C ALA A 96 1.55 4.17 10.50
N LYS A 97 1.94 2.91 10.26
CA LYS A 97 2.68 2.08 11.21
C LYS A 97 4.05 2.66 11.56
N GLN A 98 4.79 3.16 10.56
CA GLN A 98 6.06 3.83 10.79
C GLN A 98 5.89 5.10 11.63
N SER A 99 4.87 5.91 11.32
CA SER A 99 4.50 7.10 12.11
C SER A 99 4.11 6.75 13.55
N LEU A 100 3.37 5.66 13.76
CA LEU A 100 3.07 5.15 15.11
C LEU A 100 4.33 4.81 15.90
N ASN A 101 5.27 4.09 15.27
CA ASN A 101 6.53 3.72 15.91
C ASN A 101 7.40 4.95 16.25
N ALA A 102 7.28 6.01 15.45
CA ALA A 102 7.90 7.31 15.71
C ALA A 102 7.11 8.18 16.71
N LEU A 103 6.02 7.66 17.31
CA LEU A 103 5.10 8.38 18.21
C LEU A 103 4.44 9.62 17.57
N ASN A 104 4.45 9.72 16.24
CA ASN A 104 3.77 10.77 15.49
C ASN A 104 2.32 10.36 15.21
N PHE A 105 1.47 10.53 16.22
CA PHE A 105 0.08 10.06 16.18
C PHE A 105 -0.78 10.81 15.15
N ASP A 106 -0.51 12.09 14.88
CA ASP A 106 -1.26 12.86 13.88
C ASP A 106 -0.99 12.38 12.45
N ALA A 107 0.28 12.07 12.15
CA ALA A 107 0.64 11.45 10.87
C ALA A 107 0.03 10.05 10.74
N ALA A 108 0.11 9.23 11.80
CA ALA A 108 -0.52 7.90 11.82
C ALA A 108 -2.03 7.94 11.57
N ILE A 109 -2.75 8.89 12.17
CA ILE A 109 -4.19 9.11 11.93
C ILE A 109 -4.44 9.47 10.47
N THR A 110 -3.65 10.39 9.92
CA THR A 110 -3.81 10.89 8.54
C THR A 110 -3.61 9.75 7.54
N ASP A 111 -2.52 9.00 7.66
CA ASP A 111 -2.20 7.94 6.73
C ASP A 111 -3.14 6.73 6.88
N SER A 112 -3.57 6.40 8.11
CA SER A 112 -4.58 5.34 8.31
C SER A 112 -5.90 5.71 7.65
N LYS A 113 -6.36 6.96 7.77
CA LYS A 113 -7.58 7.43 7.10
C LYS A 113 -7.46 7.40 5.58
N ARG A 114 -6.29 7.72 5.03
CA ARG A 114 -6.03 7.57 3.59
C ARG A 114 -6.12 6.10 3.17
N ALA A 115 -5.50 5.20 3.93
CA ALA A 115 -5.59 3.77 3.66
C ALA A 115 -7.06 3.28 3.63
N LEU A 116 -7.85 3.71 4.62
CA LEU A 116 -9.26 3.35 4.76
C LEU A 116 -10.16 3.99 3.69
N SER A 117 -9.82 5.18 3.19
CA SER A 117 -10.54 5.78 2.05
C SER A 117 -10.39 5.01 0.74
N ILE A 118 -9.38 4.14 0.66
CA ILE A 118 -9.07 3.32 -0.53
C ILE A 118 -9.56 1.88 -0.32
N ASP A 119 -9.37 1.33 0.89
CA ASP A 119 -9.85 0.00 1.27
C ASP A 119 -10.46 0.07 2.68
N GLU A 120 -11.78 0.23 2.73
CA GLU A 120 -12.55 0.31 3.97
C GLU A 120 -12.48 -0.98 4.79
N MET A 121 -12.08 -2.11 4.18
CA MET A 121 -11.95 -3.40 4.87
C MET A 121 -10.52 -3.66 5.38
N ASN A 122 -9.64 -2.65 5.38
CA ASN A 122 -8.26 -2.81 5.82
C ASN A 122 -8.17 -2.86 7.36
N ALA A 123 -8.23 -4.08 7.91
CA ALA A 123 -8.21 -4.33 9.34
C ALA A 123 -6.96 -3.75 10.06
N GLU A 124 -5.78 -3.82 9.44
CA GLU A 124 -4.56 -3.26 10.05
C GLU A 124 -4.61 -1.72 10.09
N ALA A 125 -5.18 -1.06 9.08
CA ALA A 125 -5.37 0.39 9.09
C ALA A 125 -6.36 0.83 10.18
N HIS A 126 -7.48 0.13 10.35
CA HIS A 126 -8.42 0.38 11.47
C HIS A 126 -7.72 0.21 12.83
N TYR A 127 -6.96 -0.87 13.01
CA TYR A 127 -6.22 -1.11 14.25
C TYR A 127 -5.20 -0.01 14.56
N ILE A 128 -4.41 0.41 13.57
CA ILE A 128 -3.42 1.50 13.71
C ILE A 128 -4.13 2.82 14.04
N LEU A 129 -5.25 3.13 13.38
CA LEU A 129 -6.04 4.32 13.67
C LEU A 129 -6.57 4.30 15.11
N GLY A 130 -7.05 3.14 15.58
CA GLY A 130 -7.47 2.94 16.96
C GLY A 130 -6.36 3.25 17.97
N ILE A 131 -5.15 2.72 17.76
CA ILE A 131 -3.99 3.02 18.63
C ILE A 131 -3.71 4.52 18.65
N ALA A 132 -3.62 5.16 17.48
CA ALA A 132 -3.27 6.56 17.38
C ALA A 132 -4.31 7.46 18.08
N LEU A 133 -5.59 7.17 17.91
CA LEU A 133 -6.69 7.88 18.58
C LEU A 133 -6.66 7.68 20.10
N GLY A 134 -6.40 6.45 20.56
CA GLY A 134 -6.27 6.14 21.99
C GLY A 134 -5.12 6.92 22.64
N LYS A 135 -3.98 7.06 21.94
CA LYS A 135 -2.86 7.90 22.39
C LYS A 135 -3.21 9.39 22.45
N LYS A 136 -4.19 9.84 21.68
CA LYS A 136 -4.78 11.20 21.78
C LYS A 136 -5.94 11.29 22.78
N GLN A 137 -6.15 10.26 23.61
CA GLN A 137 -7.24 10.18 24.60
C GLN A 137 -8.66 10.23 24.00
N LEU A 138 -8.80 9.95 22.71
CA LEU A 138 -10.10 9.88 22.03
C LEU A 138 -10.65 8.46 22.11
N LEU A 139 -10.90 7.97 23.33
CA LEU A 139 -11.17 6.56 23.62
C LEU A 139 -12.42 6.02 22.92
N ASP A 140 -13.51 6.79 22.85
CA ASP A 140 -14.73 6.36 22.14
C ASP A 140 -14.47 6.10 20.64
N LYS A 141 -13.66 6.96 20.02
CA LYS A 141 -13.28 6.80 18.61
C LYS A 141 -12.31 5.64 18.45
N ALA A 142 -11.36 5.49 19.37
CA ALA A 142 -10.43 4.36 19.35
C ALA A 142 -11.16 3.02 19.46
N LEU A 143 -12.12 2.92 20.38
CA LEU A 143 -12.95 1.72 20.57
C LEU A 143 -13.68 1.34 19.28
N LYS A 144 -14.34 2.31 18.63
CA LYS A 144 -15.03 2.08 17.36
C LYS A 144 -14.10 1.53 16.27
N GLU A 145 -12.90 2.08 16.16
CA GLU A 145 -11.92 1.62 15.17
C GLU A 145 -11.38 0.22 15.49
N PHE A 146 -11.22 -0.14 16.76
CA PHE A 146 -10.87 -1.51 17.13
C PHE A 146 -12.00 -2.50 16.84
N GLU A 147 -13.26 -2.11 17.05
CA GLU A 147 -14.42 -2.94 16.68
C GLU A 147 -14.46 -3.19 15.17
N LEU A 148 -14.24 -2.15 14.34
CA LEU A 148 -14.13 -2.29 12.89
C LEU A 148 -12.92 -3.14 12.47
N ALA A 149 -11.77 -3.00 13.14
CA ALA A 149 -10.61 -3.85 12.89
C ALA A 149 -10.92 -5.33 13.16
N LEU A 150 -11.70 -5.62 14.20
CA LEU A 150 -12.12 -6.98 14.55
C LEU A 150 -13.09 -7.57 13.53
N GLU A 151 -14.04 -6.76 13.04
CA GLU A 151 -15.02 -7.14 12.00
C GLU A 151 -14.35 -7.44 10.65
N CYS A 152 -13.34 -6.64 10.29
CA CYS A 152 -12.63 -6.79 9.02
C CYS A 152 -11.57 -7.91 9.05
N ALA A 153 -11.12 -8.33 10.23
CA ALA A 153 -10.04 -9.29 10.39
C ALA A 153 -10.54 -10.75 10.36
N ASP A 154 -9.75 -11.63 9.71
CA ASP A 154 -9.94 -13.07 9.88
C ASP A 154 -9.82 -13.45 11.36
N LYS A 155 -10.72 -14.31 11.86
CA LYS A 155 -10.81 -14.69 13.28
C LYS A 155 -9.51 -15.20 13.91
N ASN A 156 -8.65 -15.84 13.10
CA ASN A 156 -7.37 -16.38 13.55
C ASN A 156 -6.18 -15.46 13.27
N SER A 157 -6.42 -14.26 12.73
CA SER A 157 -5.35 -13.31 12.43
C SER A 157 -4.83 -12.66 13.71
N ARG A 158 -3.58 -12.21 13.65
CA ARG A 158 -2.98 -11.42 14.73
C ARG A 158 -3.77 -10.15 15.02
N ILE A 159 -4.31 -9.48 13.99
CA ILE A 159 -5.10 -8.26 14.16
C ILE A 159 -6.38 -8.53 14.94
N HIS A 160 -7.04 -9.66 14.71
CA HIS A 160 -8.24 -10.03 15.47
C HIS A 160 -7.95 -10.15 16.98
N MET A 161 -6.88 -10.86 17.35
CA MET A 161 -6.47 -10.98 18.77
C MET A 161 -6.09 -9.63 19.39
N LEU A 162 -5.32 -8.81 18.66
CA LEU A 162 -4.86 -7.50 19.14
C LEU A 162 -6.02 -6.51 19.31
N ALA A 163 -6.94 -6.46 18.36
CA ALA A 163 -8.11 -5.58 18.44
C ALA A 163 -9.00 -5.98 19.63
N GLN A 164 -9.22 -7.28 19.83
CA GLN A 164 -10.01 -7.78 20.96
C GLN A 164 -9.40 -7.40 22.32
N ASP A 165 -8.07 -7.51 22.46
CA ASP A 165 -7.36 -7.10 23.67
C ASP A 165 -7.52 -5.59 23.95
N MET A 166 -7.32 -4.76 22.91
CA MET A 166 -7.50 -3.30 23.04
C MET A 166 -8.93 -2.90 23.43
N ILE A 167 -9.95 -3.56 22.86
CA ILE A 167 -11.36 -3.34 23.23
C ILE A 167 -11.59 -3.64 24.71
N ASN A 168 -11.04 -4.75 25.20
CA ASN A 168 -11.19 -5.15 26.59
C ASN A 168 -10.51 -4.15 27.54
N GLN A 169 -9.33 -3.62 27.17
CA GLN A 169 -8.62 -2.63 27.98
C GLN A 169 -9.36 -1.29 28.11
N ILE A 170 -10.14 -0.89 27.10
CA ILE A 170 -10.89 0.38 27.13
C ILE A 170 -12.20 0.25 27.90
N LYS A 171 -12.79 -0.96 27.95
CA LYS A 171 -14.09 -1.23 28.59
C LYS A 171 -13.99 -1.48 30.10
N ILE A 172 -12.79 -1.42 30.70
CA ILE A 172 -12.52 -1.58 32.15
C ILE A 172 -12.34 -0.21 32.79
#